data_AF-A0A1A8BI52-F1
#
_entry.id   AF-A0A1A8BI52-F1
#
_cell.length_a   1.000
_cell.length_b   1.000
_cell.length_c   1.000
_cell.angle_alpha   90.00
_cell.angle_beta   90.00
_cell.angle_gamma   90.00
#
_symmetry.space_group_name_H-M   'P 1'
#
loop_
_entity.id
_entity.type
_entity.pdbx_description
1 polymer ?
#
loop_
_entity_poly.entity_id
_entity_poly.type
_entity_poly.pdbx_seq_one_letter_code
_entity_poly.pdbx_strand_id
1 'polypeptide(L)'
;RKGVLRVLGMMNFVGKFIPNLSVRTSALRELLHDSVDFKWTEKHEKEWQDLKTTLTTHPVLAYFDPTKSLKISTDASKDGLGAVL
;
A
#
# COMPACT_ATOMS: atom_id res chain seq x y z
N ARG A 1 -10.78 9.01 6.27
CA ARG A 1 -9.64 8.67 7.17
C ARG A 1 -9.37 7.17 7.31
N LYS A 2 -10.31 6.32 7.79
CA LYS A 2 -10.08 4.86 7.96
C LYS A 2 -9.56 4.13 6.70
N GLY A 3 -10.07 4.47 5.51
CA GLY A 3 -9.58 3.90 4.25
C GLY A 3 -8.10 4.19 3.98
N VAL A 4 -7.66 5.43 4.23
CA VAL A 4 -6.26 5.84 4.07
C VAL A 4 -5.35 5.11 5.07
N LEU A 5 -5.79 4.92 6.31
CA LEU A 5 -5.06 4.12 7.30
C LEU A 5 -4.87 2.66 6.85
N ARG A 6 -5.92 2.04 6.30
CA ARG A 6 -5.85 0.67 5.78
C ARG A 6 -4.82 0.55 4.64
N VAL A 7 -4.86 1.47 3.70
CA VAL A 7 -3.91 1.53 2.59
C VAL A 7 -2.48 1.70 3.11
N LEU A 8 -2.23 2.69 3.98
CA LEU A 8 -0.89 2.92 4.54
C LEU A 8 -0.39 1.74 5.37
N GLY A 9 -1.27 1.04 6.08
CA GLY A 9 -0.94 -0.20 6.77
C GLY A 9 -0.45 -1.30 5.82
N MET A 10 -1.16 -1.52 4.70
CA MET A 10 -0.74 -2.44 3.66
C MET A 10 0.59 -2.02 3.01
N MET A 11 0.75 -0.72 2.71
CA MET A 11 2.00 -0.20 2.16
C MET A 11 3.20 -0.41 3.08
N ASN A 12 3.01 -0.29 4.40
CA ASN A 12 4.06 -0.59 5.37
C ASN A 12 4.44 -2.08 5.37
N PHE A 13 3.47 -2.99 5.19
CA PHE A 13 3.72 -4.44 5.12
C PHE A 13 4.64 -4.81 3.94
N VAL A 14 4.42 -4.20 2.76
CA VAL A 14 5.26 -4.40 1.57
C VAL A 14 6.39 -3.38 1.43
N GLY A 15 6.53 -2.46 2.39
CA GLY A 15 7.37 -1.27 2.28
C GLY A 15 8.86 -1.56 2.08
N LYS A 16 9.33 -2.74 2.52
CA LYS A 16 10.71 -3.21 2.27
C LYS A 16 11.05 -3.37 0.78
N PHE A 17 10.03 -3.45 -0.08
CA PHE A 17 10.18 -3.56 -1.53
C PHE A 17 9.91 -2.23 -2.26
N ILE A 18 9.42 -1.20 -1.56
CA ILE A 18 9.04 0.08 -2.15
C ILE A 18 10.13 1.12 -1.83
N PRO A 19 10.90 1.58 -2.83
CA PRO A 19 11.91 2.60 -2.60
C PRO A 19 11.26 3.93 -2.21
N ASN A 20 11.81 4.57 -1.18
CA ASN A 20 11.37 5.88 -0.69
C ASN A 20 9.87 5.94 -0.33
N LEU A 21 9.33 4.85 0.26
CA LEU A 21 7.91 4.77 0.62
C LEU A 21 7.43 6.00 1.40
N SER A 22 8.19 6.46 2.39
CA SER A 22 7.83 7.61 3.23
C SER A 22 7.55 8.88 2.41
N VAL A 23 8.37 9.13 1.38
CA VAL A 23 8.20 10.27 0.47
C VAL A 23 6.98 10.07 -0.42
N ARG A 24 6.83 8.87 -1.00
CA ARG A 24 5.71 8.54 -1.91
C ARG A 24 4.34 8.53 -1.26
N THR A 25 4.27 8.44 0.07
CA THR A 25 3.03 8.44 0.84
C THR A 25 2.86 9.70 1.69
N SER A 26 3.65 10.75 1.43
CA SER A 26 3.66 11.98 2.23
C SER A 26 2.32 12.69 2.26
N ALA A 27 1.69 12.96 1.10
CA ALA A 27 0.39 13.64 1.06
C ALA A 27 -0.72 12.77 1.64
N LEU A 28 -0.65 11.44 1.45
CA LEU A 28 -1.58 10.53 2.10
C LEU A 28 -1.46 10.54 3.63
N ARG A 29 -0.26 10.75 4.19
CA ARG A 29 -0.08 10.94 5.64
C ARG A 29 -0.57 12.30 6.12
N GLU A 30 -0.42 13.36 5.32
CA GLU A 30 -0.98 14.68 5.62
C GLU A 30 -2.50 14.61 5.88
N LEU A 31 -3.23 13.80 5.11
CA LEU A 31 -4.68 13.56 5.29
C LEU A 31 -5.07 12.90 6.62
N LEU A 32 -4.11 12.39 7.39
CA LEU A 32 -4.35 11.76 8.68
C LEU A 32 -4.15 12.70 9.87
N HIS A 33 -3.56 13.88 9.67
CA HIS A 33 -3.40 14.86 10.76
C HIS A 33 -4.76 15.36 11.26
N ASP A 34 -4.90 15.44 12.58
CA ASP A 34 -6.14 15.88 13.24
C ASP A 34 -6.47 17.35 12.95
N SER A 35 -5.45 18.17 12.67
CA SER A 35 -5.57 19.59 12.36
C SER A 35 -5.88 19.89 10.88
N VAL A 36 -5.97 18.86 10.03
CA VAL A 36 -6.16 19.02 8.58
C VAL A 36 -7.53 18.48 8.19
N ASP A 37 -8.34 19.28 7.51
CA ASP A 37 -9.60 18.81 6.93
C ASP A 37 -9.33 17.76 5.86
N PHE A 38 -10.10 16.66 5.91
CA PHE A 38 -9.97 15.60 4.94
C PHE A 38 -10.51 16.07 3.58
N LYS A 39 -9.60 16.50 2.70
CA LYS A 39 -9.92 16.87 1.32
C LYS A 39 -9.04 16.09 0.36
N TRP A 40 -9.65 15.17 -0.38
CA TRP A 40 -8.96 14.50 -1.49
C TRP A 40 -8.75 15.49 -2.63
N THR A 41 -7.53 15.55 -3.16
CA THR A 41 -7.13 16.50 -4.21
C THR A 41 -6.33 15.75 -5.26
N GLU A 42 -6.03 16.40 -6.37
CA GLU A 42 -5.23 15.81 -7.45
C GLU A 42 -3.84 15.36 -6.99
N LYS A 43 -3.23 16.04 -6.00
CA LYS A 43 -1.95 15.62 -5.39
C LYS A 43 -2.09 14.21 -4.79
N HIS A 44 -3.15 13.99 -4.02
CA HIS A 44 -3.43 12.69 -3.38
C HIS A 44 -3.74 11.61 -4.41
N GLU A 45 -4.52 11.94 -5.45
CA GLU A 45 -4.84 10.99 -6.51
C GLU A 45 -3.59 10.58 -7.30
N LYS A 46 -2.72 11.55 -7.62
CA LYS A 46 -1.45 11.27 -8.32
C LYS A 46 -0.54 10.36 -7.50
N GLU A 47 -0.36 10.65 -6.21
CA GLU A 47 0.39 9.76 -5.31
C GLU A 47 -0.24 8.37 -5.23
N TRP A 48 -1.57 8.29 -5.16
CA TRP A 48 -2.28 7.02 -5.11
C TRP A 48 -2.07 6.16 -6.35
N GLN A 49 -2.10 6.77 -7.54
CA GLN A 49 -1.84 6.05 -8.79
C GLN A 49 -0.38 5.62 -8.89
N ASP A 50 0.59 6.47 -8.53
CA ASP A 50 2.01 6.11 -8.47
C ASP A 50 2.26 4.91 -7.52
N LEU A 51 1.58 4.88 -6.37
CA LEU A 51 1.66 3.77 -5.44
C LEU A 51 1.13 2.47 -6.04
N LYS A 52 -0.02 2.50 -6.73
CA LYS A 52 -0.55 1.32 -7.45
C LYS A 52 0.44 0.83 -8.49
N THR A 53 1.01 1.72 -9.29
CA THR A 53 2.01 1.35 -10.30
C THR A 53 3.26 0.76 -9.66
N THR A 54 3.73 1.33 -8.56
CA THR A 54 4.92 0.82 -7.85
C THR A 54 4.66 -0.58 -7.27
N LEU A 55 3.46 -0.84 -6.77
CA LEU A 55 3.08 -2.16 -6.26
C LEU A 55 3.02 -3.24 -7.35
N THR A 56 2.64 -2.88 -8.57
CA THR A 56 2.50 -3.83 -9.69
C THR A 56 3.76 -3.96 -10.53
N THR A 57 4.83 -3.24 -10.18
CA THR A 57 6.10 -3.25 -10.91
C THR A 57 7.24 -3.85 -10.09
N HIS A 58 8.26 -4.33 -10.78
CA HIS A 58 9.47 -4.86 -10.15
C HIS A 58 10.19 -3.73 -9.38
N PRO A 59 10.71 -3.94 -8.14
CA PRO A 59 11.02 -5.20 -7.48
C PRO A 59 9.96 -5.71 -6.49
N VAL A 60 8.79 -5.06 -6.38
CA VAL A 60 7.72 -5.44 -5.44
C VAL A 60 7.08 -6.77 -5.84
N LEU A 61 6.82 -6.94 -7.14
CA LEU A 61 6.39 -8.19 -7.71
C LEU A 61 7.61 -8.92 -8.31
N ALA A 62 7.85 -10.16 -7.89
CA ALA A 62 8.88 -11.03 -8.43
C ALA A 62 8.25 -12.23 -9.14
N TYR A 63 8.97 -12.82 -10.09
CA TYR A 63 8.54 -14.07 -10.71
C TYR A 63 8.52 -15.19 -9.67
N PHE A 64 7.49 -16.02 -9.77
CA PHE A 64 7.36 -17.23 -8.96
C PHE A 64 8.53 -18.18 -9.25
N ASP A 65 9.13 -18.70 -8.17
CA ASP A 65 10.23 -19.64 -8.24
C ASP A 65 9.90 -20.84 -7.32
N PRO A 66 9.58 -22.02 -7.87
CA PRO A 66 9.17 -23.19 -7.10
C PRO A 66 10.30 -23.76 -6.22
N THR A 67 11.54 -23.31 -6.43
CA THR A 67 12.69 -23.75 -5.62
C THR A 67 12.86 -22.94 -4.34
N LYS A 68 12.18 -21.79 -4.22
CA LYS A 68 12.22 -20.93 -3.04
C LYS A 68 11.10 -21.27 -2.07
N SER A 69 11.35 -21.06 -0.78
CA SER A 69 10.32 -21.19 0.25
C SER A 69 9.20 -20.16 0.03
N LEU A 70 7.96 -20.63 -0.04
CA LEU A 70 6.78 -19.80 -0.23
C LEU A 70 6.16 -19.42 1.11
N LYS A 71 5.62 -18.21 1.21
CA LYS A 71 4.84 -17.77 2.37
C LYS A 71 3.56 -17.10 1.92
N ILE A 72 2.44 -17.77 2.12
CA ILE A 72 1.12 -17.18 1.88
C ILE A 72 0.65 -16.51 3.17
N SER A 73 0.19 -15.26 3.07
CA SER A 73 -0.51 -14.57 4.14
C SER A 73 -1.97 -14.40 3.74
N THR A 74 -2.90 -14.93 4.52
CA THR A 74 -4.34 -14.83 4.28
C THR A 74 -5.02 -14.11 5.43
N ASP A 75 -6.10 -13.39 5.13
CA ASP A 75 -6.98 -12.77 6.10
C ASP A 75 -8.43 -12.85 5.64
N ALA A 76 -9.35 -13.01 6.58
CA ALA A 76 -10.77 -13.14 6.28
C ALA A 76 -11.59 -12.28 7.24
N SER A 77 -12.62 -11.66 6.68
CA SER A 77 -13.62 -10.90 7.42
C SER A 77 -15.01 -11.46 7.13
N LYS A 78 -16.02 -10.95 7.83
CA LYS A 78 -17.42 -11.30 7.59
C LYS A 78 -17.85 -11.07 6.14
N ASP A 79 -17.25 -10.08 5.47
CA ASP A 79 -17.70 -9.58 4.17
C ASP A 79 -16.72 -9.90 3.02
N GLY A 80 -15.57 -10.52 3.30
CA GLY A 80 -14.58 -10.79 2.26
C GLY A 80 -13.31 -11.50 2.72
N LEU A 81 -12.61 -12.09 1.75
CA LEU A 81 -11.36 -12.84 1.90
C LEU A 81 -10.22 -12.12 1.16
N GLY A 82 -9.03 -12.10 1.74
CA GLY A 82 -7.81 -11.58 1.13
C GLY A 82 -6.64 -12.55 1.28
N ALA A 83 -5.77 -12.61 0.27
CA ALA A 83 -4.56 -13.41 0.30
C ALA A 83 -3.44 -12.70 -0.47
N VAL A 84 -2.20 -12.87 -0.01
CA VAL A 84 -0.97 -12.46 -0.71
C VAL A 84 0.07 -13.58 -0.61
N LEU A 85 0.78 -13.81 -1.70
CA LEU A 85 1.86 -14.81 -1.83
C LEU A 85 3.22 -14.10 -1.94
#